data_AF-A0A8T6A4C8-F1
#
_entry.id   AF-A0A8T6A4C8-F1
#
_cell.length_a   1.000
_cell.length_b   1.000
_cell.length_c   1.000
_cell.angle_alpha   90.00
_cell.angle_beta   90.00
_cell.angle_gamma   90.00
#
_symmetry.space_group_name_H-M   'P 1'
#
loop_
_entity.id
_entity.type
_entity.pdbx_description
1 polymer ?
#
loop_
_entity_poly.entity_id
_entity_poly.type
_entity_poly.pdbx_seq_one_letter_code
_entity_poly.pdbx_strand_id
1 'polypeptide(L)'
;WQGETQVASGTAPFGGEIIDERGGYADRVTLRLNVENPKLWSAEIPNLYRAVVELHTADGTLIEAEACDVGFREVRIENGLLLLNGKPLLIRGVNRHEHHPLHGQVMDEQTMVQDILLMKQNNFNAVRCSHYPNHPLWYTLCDRYGLYVVDEANIETHGMVPMNRLTDDPRWLPAMSERVTRMVQRDRNHPSVIIWSLGNESGHGANHDALYRWIKSVDPSRPVQYEGGGADTTATDIICPMYARVDEDQPFPAVPKWSIKKWLSLPGETRPLILCEYAHAMGNSLGGFAKYWQAFRQYPRLQGGFVWDWVDQSLIKYDENGNPWSAYGGDFGDTPNDRQFCMNGLVFADRTPHPALTEAKHQQQFFQFRLSGQTIEVTSEYLFRHSDNELLHWMVALDGKPLASGEVPLDVAPQGKQLIELPELPQPESAGQLWLTVRVVQPNATAWSEAGHISAWQQWRLAENLSVTLPSASHIIPQLTTSETDFCIELGNKRWQFNRQSGLLSQMWIGDEKQLLTPLRDQFTRAPLDNDIGVSEATRIDPNAWVERWKAAGHYQAEAALLQC
;
A
#
# COMPACT_ATOMS: atom_id res chain seq x y z
N TRP A 1 -32.47 -11.37 3.56
CA TRP A 1 -33.08 -10.07 3.24
C TRP A 1 -32.15 -9.25 2.35
N GLN A 2 -32.71 -8.56 1.37
CA GLN A 2 -32.02 -7.57 0.55
C GLN A 2 -32.67 -6.21 0.81
N GLY A 3 -32.04 -5.37 1.64
CA GLY A 3 -32.73 -4.25 2.26
C GLY A 3 -33.97 -4.76 3.01
N GLU A 4 -35.14 -4.22 2.70
CA GLU A 4 -36.43 -4.59 3.31
C GLU A 4 -37.11 -5.79 2.63
N THR A 5 -36.55 -6.36 1.56
CA THR A 5 -37.18 -7.46 0.82
C THR A 5 -36.66 -8.82 1.31
N GLN A 6 -37.57 -9.70 1.75
CA GLN A 6 -37.23 -11.10 2.02
C GLN A 6 -37.15 -11.87 0.70
N VAL A 7 -35.93 -12.25 0.31
CA VAL A 7 -35.66 -12.94 -0.97
C VAL A 7 -35.75 -14.47 -0.88
N ALA A 8 -35.55 -15.02 0.32
CA ALA A 8 -35.68 -16.44 0.62
C ALA A 8 -35.88 -16.63 2.13
N SER A 9 -36.58 -17.69 2.50
CA SER A 9 -36.79 -18.12 3.88
C SER A 9 -37.00 -19.63 3.92
N GLY A 10 -36.79 -20.23 5.09
CA GLY A 10 -37.02 -21.65 5.31
C GLY A 10 -36.99 -21.96 6.79
N THR A 11 -37.73 -22.98 7.18
CA THR A 11 -37.82 -23.47 8.56
C THR A 11 -37.66 -24.98 8.54
N ALA A 12 -36.85 -25.52 9.44
CA ALA A 12 -36.66 -26.95 9.59
C ALA A 12 -36.44 -27.29 11.08
N PRO A 13 -36.92 -28.44 11.56
CA PRO A 13 -36.60 -28.91 12.91
C PRO A 13 -35.12 -29.27 13.01
N PHE A 14 -34.61 -29.41 14.24
CA PHE A 14 -33.29 -29.99 14.46
C PHE A 14 -33.20 -31.43 13.92
N GLY A 15 -32.04 -31.76 13.35
CA GLY A 15 -31.74 -33.00 12.66
C GLY A 15 -30.80 -32.73 11.49
N GLY A 16 -29.58 -33.27 11.58
CA GLY A 16 -28.60 -33.26 10.50
C GLY A 16 -28.78 -34.42 9.52
N GLU A 17 -28.07 -34.35 8.40
CA GLU A 17 -27.91 -35.50 7.50
C GLU A 17 -27.27 -36.68 8.26
N ILE A 18 -27.62 -37.92 7.86
CA ILE A 18 -27.02 -39.12 8.44
C ILE A 18 -25.53 -39.13 8.08
N ILE A 19 -24.67 -39.22 9.09
CA ILE A 19 -23.22 -39.15 8.93
C ILE A 19 -22.64 -40.55 8.80
N ASP A 20 -23.08 -41.47 9.67
CA ASP A 20 -22.60 -42.85 9.75
C ASP A 20 -23.69 -43.78 10.31
N GLU A 21 -23.32 -45.01 10.68
CA GLU A 21 -24.25 -45.99 11.25
C GLU A 21 -24.91 -45.58 12.57
N ARG A 22 -24.45 -44.50 13.23
CA ARG A 22 -25.05 -43.93 14.45
C ARG A 22 -26.05 -42.82 14.16
N GLY A 23 -26.23 -42.41 12.91
CA GLY A 23 -27.19 -41.38 12.49
C GLY A 23 -26.56 -40.01 12.23
N GLY A 24 -27.36 -38.95 12.42
CA GLY A 24 -26.92 -37.55 12.26
C GLY A 24 -26.92 -36.80 13.59
N TYR A 25 -26.48 -35.54 13.57
CA TYR A 25 -26.54 -34.66 14.74
C TYR A 25 -27.98 -34.30 15.10
N ALA A 26 -28.39 -34.53 16.35
CA ALA A 26 -29.74 -34.19 16.84
C ALA A 26 -29.90 -32.71 17.24
N ASP A 27 -28.78 -32.00 17.36
CA ASP A 27 -28.64 -30.62 17.84
C ASP A 27 -28.25 -29.63 16.73
N ARG A 28 -28.27 -30.06 15.46
CA ARG A 28 -27.90 -29.24 14.30
C ARG A 28 -28.97 -29.29 13.23
N VAL A 29 -29.03 -28.25 12.42
CA VAL A 29 -29.87 -28.19 11.22
C VAL A 29 -29.13 -27.40 10.14
N THR A 30 -29.31 -27.76 8.88
CA THR A 30 -28.77 -27.01 7.73
C THR A 30 -29.92 -26.64 6.81
N LEU A 31 -30.17 -25.35 6.69
CA LEU A 31 -31.10 -24.80 5.71
C LEU A 31 -30.35 -24.45 4.43
N ARG A 32 -30.92 -24.81 3.29
CA ARG A 32 -30.42 -24.44 1.97
C ARG A 32 -31.46 -23.57 1.30
N LEU A 33 -31.08 -22.33 0.99
CA LEU A 33 -31.97 -21.33 0.41
C LEU A 33 -31.46 -20.97 -0.99
N ASN A 34 -32.29 -21.18 -2.00
CA ASN A 34 -31.98 -20.74 -3.36
C ASN A 34 -32.16 -19.23 -3.48
N VAL A 35 -31.16 -18.55 -4.05
CA VAL A 35 -31.23 -17.13 -4.39
C VAL A 35 -30.88 -16.99 -5.86
N GLU A 36 -31.88 -16.68 -6.68
CA GLU A 36 -31.70 -16.46 -8.11
C GLU A 36 -31.03 -15.10 -8.35
N ASN A 37 -30.06 -15.07 -9.27
CA ASN A 37 -29.31 -13.86 -9.66
C ASN A 37 -28.79 -13.03 -8.45
N PRO A 38 -27.98 -13.63 -7.56
CA PRO A 38 -27.51 -12.93 -6.37
C PRO A 38 -26.66 -11.72 -6.74
N LYS A 39 -26.87 -10.59 -6.07
CA LYS A 39 -25.95 -9.45 -6.19
C LYS A 39 -24.62 -9.81 -5.52
N LEU A 40 -23.57 -9.95 -6.32
CA LEU A 40 -22.27 -10.40 -5.85
C LEU A 40 -21.54 -9.32 -5.05
N TRP A 41 -20.83 -9.75 -4.01
CA TRP A 41 -19.97 -8.90 -3.19
C TRP A 41 -18.55 -8.84 -3.78
N SER A 42 -17.96 -7.65 -3.74
CA SER A 42 -16.55 -7.38 -4.04
C SER A 42 -16.11 -6.09 -3.35
N ALA A 43 -14.80 -5.78 -3.35
CA ALA A 43 -14.31 -4.49 -2.89
C ALA A 43 -14.71 -3.30 -3.79
N GLU A 44 -15.13 -3.59 -5.03
CA GLU A 44 -15.63 -2.61 -6.01
C GLU A 44 -17.10 -2.24 -5.75
N ILE A 45 -17.93 -3.26 -5.46
CA ILE A 45 -19.35 -3.13 -5.15
C ILE A 45 -19.67 -4.06 -3.96
N PRO A 46 -19.72 -3.53 -2.73
CA PRO A 46 -19.93 -4.33 -1.52
C PRO A 46 -21.42 -4.66 -1.32
N ASN A 47 -22.02 -5.39 -2.26
CA ASN A 47 -23.41 -5.82 -2.13
C ASN A 47 -23.58 -6.77 -0.94
N LEU A 48 -24.48 -6.43 -0.03
CA LEU A 48 -24.76 -7.23 1.16
C LEU A 48 -26.24 -7.59 1.23
N TYR A 49 -26.47 -8.79 1.74
CA TYR A 49 -27.74 -9.28 2.24
C TYR A 49 -27.66 -9.37 3.76
N ARG A 50 -28.81 -9.46 4.44
CA ARG A 50 -28.89 -9.78 5.87
C ARG A 50 -29.48 -11.18 6.04
N ALA A 51 -28.74 -12.10 6.64
CA ALA A 51 -29.26 -13.38 7.08
C ALA A 51 -29.73 -13.24 8.53
N VAL A 52 -30.97 -13.64 8.80
CA VAL A 52 -31.56 -13.68 10.14
C VAL A 52 -31.83 -15.14 10.47
N VAL A 53 -31.31 -15.59 11.60
CA VAL A 53 -31.43 -16.96 12.10
C VAL A 53 -32.29 -16.93 13.35
N GLU A 54 -33.48 -17.50 13.24
CA GLU A 54 -34.46 -17.51 14.33
C GLU A 54 -34.48 -18.89 14.98
N LEU A 55 -34.30 -18.92 16.29
CA LEU A 55 -34.65 -20.08 17.10
C LEU A 55 -36.05 -19.85 17.63
N HIS A 56 -36.99 -20.71 17.25
CA HIS A 56 -38.38 -20.59 17.66
C HIS A 56 -39.00 -21.96 17.91
N THR A 57 -40.05 -21.99 18.70
CA THR A 57 -40.87 -23.19 18.93
C THR A 57 -41.74 -23.50 17.71
N ALA A 58 -42.25 -24.74 17.63
CA ALA A 58 -43.12 -25.17 16.53
C ALA A 58 -44.46 -24.40 16.47
N ASP A 59 -44.91 -23.79 17.57
CA ASP A 59 -46.10 -22.94 17.61
C ASP A 59 -45.85 -21.49 17.17
N GLY A 60 -44.61 -21.17 16.77
CA GLY A 60 -44.21 -19.85 16.28
C GLY A 60 -43.71 -18.89 17.35
N THR A 61 -43.55 -19.32 18.60
CA THR A 61 -42.97 -18.48 19.65
C THR A 61 -41.46 -18.33 19.43
N LEU A 62 -41.01 -17.11 19.12
CA LEU A 62 -39.59 -16.78 19.01
C LEU A 62 -38.91 -16.95 20.38
N ILE A 63 -37.80 -17.68 20.40
CA ILE A 63 -36.93 -17.81 21.57
C ILE A 63 -35.84 -16.75 21.50
N GLU A 64 -35.08 -16.72 20.39
CA GLU A 64 -34.05 -15.71 20.11
C GLU A 64 -33.80 -15.60 18.61
N ALA A 65 -33.13 -14.53 18.19
CA ALA A 65 -32.71 -14.32 16.81
C ALA A 65 -31.31 -13.74 16.74
N GLU A 66 -30.49 -14.30 15.86
CA GLU A 66 -29.15 -13.81 15.53
C GLU A 66 -29.10 -13.38 14.05
N ALA A 67 -28.14 -12.55 13.68
CA ALA A 67 -28.04 -12.11 12.30
C ALA A 67 -26.64 -11.64 11.88
N CYS A 68 -26.32 -11.81 10.59
CA CYS A 68 -25.08 -11.37 10.00
C CYS A 68 -25.28 -10.79 8.59
N ASP A 69 -24.33 -9.95 8.18
CA ASP A 69 -24.26 -9.43 6.82
C ASP A 69 -23.62 -10.52 5.92
N VAL A 70 -24.22 -10.80 4.77
CA VAL A 70 -23.82 -11.86 3.84
C VAL A 70 -23.49 -11.24 2.49
N GLY A 71 -22.25 -11.41 2.05
CA GLY A 71 -21.81 -11.08 0.70
C GLY A 71 -21.69 -12.34 -0.14
N PHE A 72 -22.47 -12.47 -1.21
CA PHE A 72 -22.33 -13.58 -2.14
C PHE A 72 -21.03 -13.42 -2.93
N ARG A 73 -20.03 -14.23 -2.61
CA ARG A 73 -18.76 -14.29 -3.33
C ARG A 73 -18.13 -15.66 -3.26
N GLU A 74 -17.35 -16.00 -4.28
CA GLU A 74 -16.52 -17.19 -4.31
C GLU A 74 -15.04 -16.79 -4.40
N VAL A 75 -14.21 -17.38 -3.55
CA VAL A 75 -12.75 -17.24 -3.59
C VAL A 75 -12.18 -18.62 -3.89
N ARG A 76 -11.32 -18.71 -4.90
CA ARG A 76 -10.63 -19.97 -5.21
C ARG A 76 -9.29 -19.72 -5.89
N ILE A 77 -8.38 -20.68 -5.78
CA ILE A 77 -7.17 -20.70 -6.60
C ILE A 77 -7.39 -21.73 -7.71
N GLU A 78 -7.28 -21.29 -8.95
CA GLU A 78 -7.46 -22.13 -10.13
C GLU A 78 -6.38 -21.77 -11.17
N ASN A 79 -5.71 -22.79 -11.72
CA ASN A 79 -4.62 -22.60 -12.70
C ASN A 79 -3.54 -21.59 -12.26
N GLY A 80 -3.22 -21.58 -10.96
CA GLY A 80 -2.20 -20.70 -10.38
C GLY A 80 -2.64 -19.25 -10.16
N LEU A 81 -3.94 -18.96 -10.25
CA LEU A 81 -4.49 -17.62 -10.05
C LEU A 81 -5.49 -17.62 -8.89
N LEU A 82 -5.38 -16.64 -8.00
CA LEU A 82 -6.39 -16.28 -7.02
C LEU A 82 -7.54 -15.55 -7.71
N LEU A 83 -8.71 -16.18 -7.72
CA LEU A 83 -9.92 -15.68 -8.35
C LEU A 83 -10.93 -15.24 -7.29
N LEU A 84 -11.58 -14.10 -7.53
CA LEU A 84 -12.82 -13.71 -6.88
C LEU A 84 -13.94 -13.71 -7.92
N ASN A 85 -15.02 -14.45 -7.67
CA ASN A 85 -16.16 -14.53 -8.60
C ASN A 85 -15.73 -14.88 -10.04
N GLY A 86 -14.71 -15.74 -10.17
CA GLY A 86 -14.13 -16.16 -11.45
C GLY A 86 -13.20 -15.16 -12.14
N LYS A 87 -12.85 -14.02 -11.52
CA LYS A 87 -11.92 -13.03 -12.08
C LYS A 87 -10.62 -12.96 -11.26
N PRO A 88 -9.43 -12.89 -11.90
CA PRO A 88 -8.17 -12.83 -11.18
C PRO A 88 -7.99 -11.49 -10.48
N LEU A 89 -7.74 -11.53 -9.18
CA LEU A 89 -7.51 -10.33 -8.39
C LEU A 89 -6.15 -9.69 -8.70
N LEU A 90 -6.08 -8.36 -8.56
CA LEU A 90 -4.84 -7.62 -8.36
C LEU A 90 -4.94 -6.91 -7.01
N ILE A 91 -4.20 -7.42 -6.03
CA ILE A 91 -4.19 -6.94 -4.65
C ILE A 91 -3.41 -5.62 -4.57
N ARG A 92 -4.14 -4.56 -4.21
CA ARG A 92 -3.62 -3.24 -3.86
C ARG A 92 -3.72 -3.11 -2.35
N GLY A 93 -2.83 -3.83 -1.67
CA GLY A 93 -2.92 -4.06 -0.24
C GLY A 93 -2.01 -3.17 0.60
N VAL A 94 -2.34 -3.03 1.87
CA VAL A 94 -1.48 -2.47 2.91
C VAL A 94 -1.59 -3.29 4.20
N ASN A 95 -0.48 -3.44 4.93
CA ASN A 95 -0.49 -3.98 6.29
C ASN A 95 -0.97 -2.90 7.26
N ARG A 96 -1.80 -3.25 8.24
CA ARG A 96 -2.33 -2.27 9.20
C ARG A 96 -2.30 -2.83 10.60
N HIS A 97 -1.47 -2.24 11.44
CA HIS A 97 -1.56 -2.40 12.89
C HIS A 97 -2.72 -1.60 13.49
N GLU A 98 -3.27 -2.09 14.61
CA GLU A 98 -4.20 -1.35 15.44
C GLU A 98 -3.42 -0.40 16.35
N HIS A 99 -3.22 0.84 15.89
CA HIS A 99 -2.43 1.86 16.60
C HIS A 99 -3.10 3.24 16.60
N HIS A 100 -3.08 3.88 17.76
CA HIS A 100 -3.53 5.25 18.01
C HIS A 100 -2.48 6.01 18.85
N PRO A 101 -2.05 7.21 18.43
CA PRO A 101 -0.93 7.94 19.06
C PRO A 101 -1.17 8.31 20.54
N LEU A 102 -2.43 8.39 20.96
CA LEU A 102 -2.82 8.72 22.34
C LEU A 102 -3.35 7.52 23.13
N HIS A 103 -3.86 6.48 22.45
CA HIS A 103 -4.59 5.39 23.11
C HIS A 103 -3.86 4.05 22.99
N GLY A 104 -2.63 4.06 22.44
CA GLY A 104 -1.87 2.85 22.16
C GLY A 104 -2.62 1.97 21.16
N GLN A 105 -2.95 0.76 21.56
CA GLN A 105 -3.59 -0.24 20.70
C GLN A 105 -5.11 -0.27 20.83
N VAL A 106 -5.71 0.62 21.61
CA VAL A 106 -7.18 0.72 21.71
C VAL A 106 -7.70 1.38 20.44
N MET A 107 -8.56 0.65 19.73
CA MET A 107 -9.22 1.16 18.53
C MET A 107 -10.63 1.67 18.81
N ASP A 108 -10.95 2.78 18.16
CA ASP A 108 -12.29 3.33 18.08
C ASP A 108 -12.82 3.29 16.64
N GLU A 109 -14.15 3.36 16.48
CA GLU A 109 -14.81 3.32 15.18
C GLU A 109 -14.37 4.47 14.27
N GLN A 110 -14.18 5.68 14.80
CA GLN A 110 -13.82 6.84 14.01
C GLN A 110 -12.44 6.66 13.36
N THR A 111 -11.45 6.19 14.11
CA THR A 111 -10.11 5.87 13.59
C THR A 111 -10.18 4.76 12.54
N MET A 112 -10.95 3.69 12.77
CA MET A 112 -11.13 2.63 11.76
C MET A 112 -11.76 3.16 10.47
N VAL A 113 -12.81 3.98 10.57
CA VAL A 113 -13.47 4.57 9.41
C VAL A 113 -12.50 5.50 8.69
N GLN A 114 -11.78 6.39 9.40
CA GLN A 114 -10.78 7.27 8.79
C GLN A 114 -9.73 6.48 8.00
N ASP A 115 -9.21 5.39 8.58
CA ASP A 115 -8.26 4.50 7.92
C ASP A 115 -8.86 3.93 6.62
N ILE A 116 -10.08 3.38 6.67
CA ILE A 116 -10.75 2.79 5.50
C ILE A 116 -11.00 3.82 4.39
N LEU A 117 -11.47 5.02 4.76
CA LEU A 117 -11.73 6.08 3.78
C LEU A 117 -10.43 6.48 3.08
N LEU A 118 -9.36 6.74 3.84
CA LEU A 118 -8.06 7.10 3.29
C LEU A 118 -7.47 5.99 2.42
N MET A 119 -7.60 4.72 2.82
CA MET A 119 -7.18 3.58 2.00
C MET A 119 -7.90 3.57 0.65
N LYS A 120 -9.24 3.63 0.63
CA LYS A 120 -10.02 3.60 -0.61
C LYS A 120 -9.77 4.82 -1.49
N GLN A 121 -9.65 6.02 -0.89
CA GLN A 121 -9.30 7.26 -1.58
C GLN A 121 -7.90 7.24 -2.22
N ASN A 122 -7.04 6.32 -1.78
CA ASN A 122 -5.69 6.11 -2.32
C ASN A 122 -5.58 4.79 -3.09
N ASN A 123 -6.69 4.29 -3.63
CA ASN A 123 -6.76 3.13 -4.52
C ASN A 123 -6.40 1.78 -3.89
N PHE A 124 -6.29 1.68 -2.57
CA PHE A 124 -6.17 0.40 -1.89
C PHE A 124 -7.50 -0.37 -1.94
N ASN A 125 -7.42 -1.68 -2.16
CA ASN A 125 -8.57 -2.58 -2.18
C ASN A 125 -8.46 -3.72 -1.17
N ALA A 126 -7.36 -3.80 -0.43
CA ALA A 126 -7.11 -4.87 0.51
C ALA A 126 -6.33 -4.41 1.74
N VAL A 127 -6.48 -5.15 2.83
CA VAL A 127 -5.75 -4.96 4.08
C VAL A 127 -5.35 -6.31 4.68
N ARG A 128 -4.13 -6.38 5.21
CA ARG A 128 -3.69 -7.52 6.03
C ARG A 128 -3.70 -7.12 7.49
N CYS A 129 -4.31 -7.96 8.34
CA CYS A 129 -4.39 -7.77 9.78
C CYS A 129 -3.07 -8.11 10.47
N SER A 130 -2.02 -7.32 10.24
CA SER A 130 -0.68 -7.53 10.82
C SER A 130 -0.69 -7.31 12.34
N HIS A 131 -0.40 -8.29 13.20
CA HIS A 131 -0.26 -9.73 12.96
C HIS A 131 -1.15 -10.52 13.91
N TYR A 132 -2.43 -10.15 13.92
CA TYR A 132 -3.43 -10.68 14.85
C TYR A 132 -4.85 -10.37 14.38
N PRO A 133 -5.85 -11.15 14.85
CA PRO A 133 -7.24 -10.83 14.56
C PRO A 133 -7.55 -9.45 15.16
N ASN A 134 -8.03 -8.54 14.31
CA ASN A 134 -8.38 -7.17 14.67
C ASN A 134 -9.66 -7.13 15.55
N HIS A 135 -9.98 -5.92 16.03
CA HIS A 135 -11.24 -5.63 16.69
C HIS A 135 -12.45 -6.03 15.81
N PRO A 136 -13.52 -6.66 16.35
CA PRO A 136 -14.63 -7.20 15.55
C PRO A 136 -15.31 -6.21 14.59
N LEU A 137 -15.38 -4.93 14.98
CA LEU A 137 -15.96 -3.88 14.14
C LEU A 137 -15.20 -3.68 12.82
N TRP A 138 -13.89 -3.95 12.79
CA TRP A 138 -13.05 -3.79 11.59
C TRP A 138 -13.60 -4.60 10.39
N TYR A 139 -13.97 -5.86 10.62
CA TYR A 139 -14.50 -6.74 9.58
C TYR A 139 -15.86 -6.28 9.09
N THR A 140 -16.73 -5.82 10.01
CA THR A 140 -18.04 -5.27 9.65
C THR A 140 -17.90 -4.02 8.78
N LEU A 141 -16.93 -3.15 9.08
CA LEU A 141 -16.64 -1.99 8.24
C LEU A 141 -16.07 -2.42 6.88
N CYS A 142 -15.14 -3.37 6.83
CA CYS A 142 -14.57 -3.89 5.58
C CYS A 142 -15.63 -4.57 4.70
N ASP A 143 -16.60 -5.27 5.29
CA ASP A 143 -17.73 -5.85 4.56
C ASP A 143 -18.55 -4.78 3.85
N ARG A 144 -18.82 -3.65 4.53
CA ARG A 144 -19.72 -2.59 4.09
C ARG A 144 -19.05 -1.59 3.15
N TYR A 145 -17.81 -1.20 3.43
CA TYR A 145 -17.03 -0.30 2.59
C TYR A 145 -16.36 -1.02 1.41
N GLY A 146 -16.18 -2.34 1.51
CA GLY A 146 -15.55 -3.16 0.49
C GLY A 146 -14.02 -3.06 0.53
N LEU A 147 -13.39 -3.86 1.38
CA LEU A 147 -11.96 -4.18 1.33
C LEU A 147 -11.78 -5.70 1.44
N TYR A 148 -10.81 -6.24 0.72
CA TYR A 148 -10.38 -7.62 0.87
C TYR A 148 -9.49 -7.76 2.11
N VAL A 149 -9.81 -8.69 3.00
CA VAL A 149 -9.10 -8.89 4.26
C VAL A 149 -8.34 -10.22 4.24
N VAL A 150 -7.06 -10.15 4.61
CA VAL A 150 -6.30 -11.30 5.12
C VAL A 150 -6.41 -11.26 6.64
N ASP A 151 -7.16 -12.21 7.21
CA ASP A 151 -7.30 -12.34 8.66
C ASP A 151 -6.23 -13.30 9.19
N GLU A 152 -5.48 -12.87 10.19
CA GLU A 152 -4.21 -13.48 10.59
C GLU A 152 -4.22 -13.87 12.06
N ALA A 153 -3.86 -15.12 12.35
CA ALA A 153 -3.80 -15.60 13.72
C ALA A 153 -2.72 -14.85 14.51
N ASN A 154 -2.99 -14.58 15.78
CA ASN A 154 -2.05 -13.91 16.69
C ASN A 154 -0.92 -14.87 17.08
N ILE A 155 -0.01 -15.20 16.17
CA ILE A 155 1.12 -16.11 16.38
C ILE A 155 2.34 -15.49 15.72
N GLU A 156 3.26 -15.01 16.53
CA GLU A 156 4.58 -14.55 16.10
C GLU A 156 5.64 -14.95 17.13
N THR A 157 6.73 -15.53 16.66
CA THR A 157 7.81 -16.07 17.51
C THR A 157 9.19 -15.68 16.97
N HIS A 158 9.27 -14.50 16.36
CA HIS A 158 10.46 -13.96 15.68
C HIS A 158 11.73 -14.11 16.54
N GLY A 159 11.64 -13.78 17.83
CA GLY A 159 12.78 -13.81 18.77
C GLY A 159 13.32 -15.20 19.14
N MET A 160 12.75 -16.29 18.62
CA MET A 160 13.24 -17.65 18.89
C MET A 160 14.42 -18.03 17.99
N VAL A 161 15.31 -18.91 18.46
CA VAL A 161 16.46 -19.40 17.66
C VAL A 161 16.50 -20.94 17.67
N PRO A 162 16.29 -21.63 16.54
CA PRO A 162 15.73 -21.09 15.30
C PRO A 162 14.30 -20.58 15.52
N MET A 163 13.80 -19.77 14.58
CA MET A 163 12.48 -19.12 14.67
C MET A 163 11.34 -20.14 14.85
N ASN A 164 11.46 -21.34 14.28
CA ASN A 164 10.46 -22.41 14.41
C ASN A 164 10.53 -23.23 15.72
N ARG A 165 11.39 -22.85 16.69
CA ARG A 165 11.63 -23.66 17.89
C ARG A 165 10.34 -24.04 18.64
N LEU A 166 9.36 -23.13 18.69
CA LEU A 166 8.06 -23.41 19.31
C LEU A 166 7.08 -24.04 18.33
N THR A 167 7.11 -23.63 17.07
CA THR A 167 6.14 -24.05 16.05
C THR A 167 6.39 -25.45 15.50
N ASP A 168 7.55 -26.04 15.78
CA ASP A 168 7.87 -27.45 15.52
C ASP A 168 7.75 -28.34 16.77
N ASP A 169 7.46 -27.76 17.94
CA ASP A 169 7.26 -28.51 19.19
C ASP A 169 5.78 -28.87 19.37
N PRO A 170 5.41 -30.17 19.40
CA PRO A 170 4.02 -30.58 19.53
C PRO A 170 3.39 -30.15 20.87
N ARG A 171 4.19 -29.80 21.89
CA ARG A 171 3.69 -29.26 23.17
C ARG A 171 3.07 -27.88 23.02
N TRP A 172 3.46 -27.12 21.99
CA TRP A 172 2.90 -25.80 21.67
C TRP A 172 1.71 -25.85 20.71
N LEU A 173 1.45 -27.02 20.09
CA LEU A 173 0.30 -27.20 19.20
C LEU A 173 -1.02 -26.79 19.85
N PRO A 174 -1.35 -27.14 21.12
CA PRO A 174 -2.59 -26.70 21.74
C PRO A 174 -2.73 -25.17 21.76
N ALA A 175 -1.67 -24.45 22.18
CA ALA A 175 -1.70 -22.99 22.26
C ALA A 175 -1.80 -22.31 20.88
N MET A 176 -1.08 -22.82 19.89
CA MET A 176 -1.20 -22.35 18.50
C MET A 176 -2.58 -22.66 17.92
N SER A 177 -3.11 -23.86 18.22
CA SER A 177 -4.40 -24.30 17.72
C SER A 177 -5.54 -23.42 18.20
N GLU A 178 -5.54 -22.98 19.46
CA GLU A 178 -6.58 -22.07 19.94
C GLU A 178 -6.56 -20.72 19.22
N ARG A 179 -5.38 -20.20 18.90
CA ARG A 179 -5.23 -18.91 18.21
C ARG A 179 -5.74 -18.98 16.77
N VAL A 180 -5.50 -20.07 16.07
CA VAL A 180 -6.02 -20.31 14.71
C VAL A 180 -7.52 -20.65 14.74
N THR A 181 -7.91 -21.63 15.56
CA THR A 181 -9.27 -22.16 15.51
C THR A 181 -10.30 -21.14 15.99
N ARG A 182 -9.99 -20.35 17.02
CA ARG A 182 -10.90 -19.32 17.55
C ARG A 182 -11.06 -18.12 16.61
N MET A 183 -10.02 -17.75 15.86
CA MET A 183 -10.11 -16.75 14.78
C MET A 183 -11.10 -17.22 13.71
N VAL A 184 -10.88 -18.41 13.14
CA VAL A 184 -11.76 -18.96 12.10
C VAL A 184 -13.19 -19.12 12.60
N GLN A 185 -13.39 -19.58 13.84
CA GLN A 185 -14.71 -19.69 14.45
C GLN A 185 -15.44 -18.35 14.54
N ARG A 186 -14.72 -17.28 14.90
CA ARG A 186 -15.28 -15.94 15.05
C ARG A 186 -15.61 -15.30 13.69
N ASP A 187 -14.69 -15.39 12.72
CA ASP A 187 -14.70 -14.49 11.56
C ASP A 187 -15.15 -15.12 10.24
N ARG A 188 -15.39 -16.45 10.19
CA ARG A 188 -15.73 -17.20 8.97
C ARG A 188 -16.91 -16.67 8.16
N ASN A 189 -17.82 -15.93 8.78
CA ASN A 189 -19.02 -15.40 8.13
C ASN A 189 -18.82 -14.02 7.48
N HIS A 190 -17.69 -13.35 7.72
CA HIS A 190 -17.40 -12.06 7.11
C HIS A 190 -17.04 -12.23 5.61
N PRO A 191 -17.80 -11.65 4.67
CA PRO A 191 -17.48 -11.73 3.24
C PRO A 191 -16.15 -11.05 2.88
N SER A 192 -15.74 -10.01 3.63
CA SER A 192 -14.48 -9.30 3.43
C SER A 192 -13.25 -10.17 3.64
N VAL A 193 -13.29 -11.11 4.58
CA VAL A 193 -12.22 -12.08 4.77
C VAL A 193 -12.19 -13.00 3.56
N ILE A 194 -11.10 -12.96 2.79
CA ILE A 194 -10.91 -13.80 1.60
C ILE A 194 -9.78 -14.81 1.76
N ILE A 195 -8.85 -14.59 2.70
CA ILE A 195 -7.68 -15.43 2.94
C ILE A 195 -7.47 -15.55 4.46
N TRP A 196 -7.11 -16.74 4.92
CA TRP A 196 -6.62 -16.96 6.28
C TRP A 196 -5.10 -16.95 6.30
N SER A 197 -4.50 -16.34 7.33
CA SER A 197 -3.06 -16.42 7.60
C SER A 197 -2.78 -17.13 8.93
N LEU A 198 -1.78 -18.02 8.95
CA LEU A 198 -1.44 -18.82 10.13
C LEU A 198 -0.66 -18.04 11.21
N GLY A 199 -0.28 -16.79 10.92
CA GLY A 199 0.55 -15.95 11.77
C GLY A 199 1.70 -15.32 10.97
N ASN A 200 2.70 -14.83 11.68
CA ASN A 200 3.84 -14.12 11.11
C ASN A 200 5.17 -14.65 11.67
N GLU A 201 6.26 -14.48 10.93
CA GLU A 201 7.67 -14.69 11.33
C GLU A 201 7.87 -15.70 12.49
N SER A 202 7.46 -16.96 12.26
CA SER A 202 7.53 -18.04 13.25
C SER A 202 8.22 -19.30 12.68
N GLY A 203 9.11 -19.11 11.71
CA GLY A 203 9.74 -20.17 10.92
C GLY A 203 8.72 -21.10 10.24
N HIS A 204 9.10 -22.33 9.89
CA HIS A 204 8.14 -23.37 9.49
C HIS A 204 8.35 -24.61 10.35
N GLY A 205 7.26 -25.22 10.79
CA GLY A 205 7.27 -26.33 11.75
C GLY A 205 5.97 -27.12 11.66
N ALA A 206 5.97 -28.35 12.16
CA ALA A 206 4.88 -29.31 11.98
C ALA A 206 3.51 -28.81 12.47
N ASN A 207 3.47 -27.91 13.46
CA ASN A 207 2.22 -27.35 13.95
C ASN A 207 1.55 -26.46 12.87
N HIS A 208 2.32 -25.79 12.02
CA HIS A 208 1.77 -25.03 10.90
C HIS A 208 1.09 -25.94 9.87
N ASP A 209 1.70 -27.06 9.50
CA ASP A 209 1.10 -28.00 8.54
C ASP A 209 -0.21 -28.61 9.10
N ALA A 210 -0.23 -28.93 10.40
CA ALA A 210 -1.44 -29.42 11.07
C ALA A 210 -2.58 -28.39 11.06
N LEU A 211 -2.28 -27.13 11.37
CA LEU A 211 -3.27 -26.05 11.42
C LEU A 211 -3.70 -25.58 10.04
N TYR A 212 -2.79 -25.54 9.06
CA TYR A 212 -3.11 -25.40 7.65
C TYR A 212 -4.17 -26.43 7.25
N ARG A 213 -3.89 -27.72 7.49
CA ARG A 213 -4.81 -28.79 7.10
C ARG A 213 -6.16 -28.70 7.82
N TRP A 214 -6.15 -28.31 9.09
CA TRP A 214 -7.38 -28.06 9.85
C TRP A 214 -8.23 -26.97 9.20
N ILE A 215 -7.66 -25.81 8.85
CA ILE A 215 -8.42 -24.73 8.17
C ILE A 215 -8.97 -25.24 6.84
N LYS A 216 -8.13 -25.88 6.00
CA LYS A 216 -8.56 -26.44 4.71
C LYS A 216 -9.68 -27.48 4.84
N SER A 217 -9.83 -28.12 6.01
CA SER A 217 -10.91 -29.07 6.27
C SER A 217 -12.19 -28.41 6.78
N VAL A 218 -12.07 -27.34 7.58
CA VAL A 218 -13.21 -26.69 8.25
C VAL A 218 -13.82 -25.56 7.42
N ASP A 219 -12.99 -24.85 6.65
CA ASP A 219 -13.40 -23.80 5.73
C ASP A 219 -12.70 -23.98 4.37
N PRO A 220 -13.30 -24.76 3.44
CA PRO A 220 -12.77 -24.90 2.09
C PRO A 220 -13.02 -23.65 1.22
N SER A 221 -13.76 -22.65 1.70
CA SER A 221 -14.16 -21.48 0.90
C SER A 221 -13.05 -20.42 0.74
N ARG A 222 -11.93 -20.58 1.45
CA ARG A 222 -10.81 -19.62 1.46
C ARG A 222 -9.45 -20.31 1.30
N PRO A 223 -8.50 -19.68 0.59
CA PRO A 223 -7.09 -20.05 0.65
C PRO A 223 -6.49 -19.77 2.02
N VAL A 224 -5.40 -20.48 2.34
CA VAL A 224 -4.57 -20.25 3.53
C VAL A 224 -3.19 -19.81 3.07
N GLN A 225 -2.65 -18.75 3.66
CA GLN A 225 -1.29 -18.29 3.41
C GLN A 225 -0.43 -18.34 4.70
N TYR A 226 0.88 -18.49 4.53
CA TYR A 226 1.84 -18.34 5.62
C TYR A 226 3.25 -18.15 5.08
N GLU A 227 3.94 -17.07 5.48
CA GLU A 227 5.26 -16.72 4.93
C GLU A 227 6.40 -17.53 5.56
N GLY A 228 6.24 -17.93 6.83
CA GLY A 228 7.36 -18.44 7.62
C GLY A 228 8.08 -19.64 6.98
N GLY A 229 9.40 -19.65 7.10
CA GLY A 229 10.25 -20.74 6.62
C GLY A 229 10.54 -20.74 5.11
N GLY A 230 10.32 -19.62 4.41
CA GLY A 230 10.74 -19.45 3.03
C GLY A 230 9.65 -18.98 2.06
N ALA A 231 8.45 -18.68 2.56
CA ALA A 231 7.31 -18.13 1.83
C ALA A 231 6.63 -19.04 0.78
N ASP A 232 7.13 -20.25 0.59
CA ASP A 232 6.63 -21.21 -0.40
C ASP A 232 6.52 -22.64 0.16
N THR A 233 6.40 -22.78 1.49
CA THR A 233 6.31 -24.07 2.19
C THR A 233 5.01 -24.83 1.89
N THR A 234 4.84 -26.00 2.49
CA THR A 234 3.60 -26.81 2.41
C THR A 234 2.42 -26.21 3.16
N ALA A 235 2.65 -25.23 4.04
CA ALA A 235 1.62 -24.58 4.85
C ALA A 235 1.02 -23.33 4.17
N THR A 236 1.26 -23.14 2.86
CA THR A 236 0.73 -21.98 2.12
C THR A 236 0.22 -22.34 0.71
N ASP A 237 -0.98 -21.86 0.39
CA ASP A 237 -1.58 -21.94 -0.94
C ASP A 237 -1.03 -20.87 -1.91
N ILE A 238 -0.39 -19.83 -1.37
CA ILE A 238 0.08 -18.64 -2.08
C ILE A 238 1.57 -18.44 -1.77
N ILE A 239 2.40 -18.17 -2.76
CA ILE A 239 3.78 -17.74 -2.52
C ILE A 239 3.70 -16.32 -1.95
N CYS A 240 4.03 -16.14 -0.68
CA CYS A 240 3.71 -14.89 0.02
C CYS A 240 4.91 -14.23 0.71
N PRO A 241 5.99 -13.93 -0.02
CA PRO A 241 7.22 -13.43 0.59
C PRO A 241 7.05 -12.00 1.12
N MET A 242 7.82 -11.69 2.15
CA MET A 242 8.10 -10.31 2.55
C MET A 242 9.41 -9.80 1.93
N TYR A 243 9.38 -8.59 1.35
CA TYR A 243 10.54 -7.83 0.83
C TYR A 243 11.36 -8.50 -0.28
N ALA A 244 10.79 -9.46 -1.00
CA ALA A 244 11.37 -10.00 -2.23
C ALA A 244 11.38 -8.92 -3.32
N ARG A 245 12.55 -8.66 -3.93
CA ARG A 245 12.69 -7.61 -4.95
C ARG A 245 12.10 -8.05 -6.28
N VAL A 246 11.87 -7.09 -7.18
CA VAL A 246 11.29 -7.38 -8.49
C VAL A 246 12.22 -8.22 -9.36
N ASP A 247 13.48 -7.80 -9.49
CA ASP A 247 14.45 -8.37 -10.45
C ASP A 247 15.73 -8.92 -9.81
N GLU A 248 15.94 -8.67 -8.51
CA GLU A 248 17.19 -9.02 -7.81
C GLU A 248 16.93 -10.13 -6.79
N ASP A 249 17.70 -11.21 -6.87
CA ASP A 249 17.67 -12.31 -5.91
C ASP A 249 18.39 -11.92 -4.62
N GLN A 250 17.85 -12.36 -3.48
CA GLN A 250 18.51 -12.30 -2.17
C GLN A 250 18.67 -13.74 -1.65
N PRO A 251 19.74 -14.45 -2.04
CA PRO A 251 19.89 -15.88 -1.81
C PRO A 251 20.37 -16.21 -0.38
N PHE A 252 19.58 -15.82 0.62
CA PHE A 252 19.85 -16.18 2.00
C PHE A 252 19.84 -17.71 2.17
N PRO A 253 20.74 -18.29 2.97
CA PRO A 253 20.73 -19.72 3.25
C PRO A 253 19.39 -20.16 3.84
N ALA A 254 18.88 -21.32 3.39
CA ALA A 254 17.60 -21.93 3.78
C ALA A 254 16.33 -21.17 3.37
N VAL A 255 16.32 -19.83 3.43
CA VAL A 255 15.14 -18.99 3.17
C VAL A 255 15.42 -17.91 2.11
N PRO A 256 15.79 -18.29 0.88
CA PRO A 256 16.11 -17.32 -0.17
C PRO A 256 14.88 -16.50 -0.54
N LYS A 257 15.06 -15.20 -0.75
CA LYS A 257 14.02 -14.31 -1.29
C LYS A 257 14.36 -14.02 -2.75
N TRP A 258 13.84 -14.86 -3.64
CA TRP A 258 14.07 -14.73 -5.08
C TRP A 258 13.42 -13.46 -5.64
N SER A 259 13.92 -13.00 -6.79
CA SER A 259 13.16 -12.09 -7.65
C SER A 259 11.75 -12.66 -7.85
N ILE A 260 10.72 -11.84 -7.64
CA ILE A 260 9.32 -12.33 -7.73
C ILE A 260 8.99 -12.88 -9.12
N LYS A 261 9.59 -12.33 -10.18
CA LYS A 261 9.44 -12.83 -11.55
C LYS A 261 10.05 -14.21 -11.71
N LYS A 262 11.26 -14.40 -11.16
CA LYS A 262 11.96 -15.69 -11.16
C LYS A 262 11.21 -16.74 -10.35
N TRP A 263 10.74 -16.39 -9.14
CA TRP A 263 10.10 -17.31 -8.21
C TRP A 263 8.95 -18.10 -8.83
N LEU A 264 8.08 -17.41 -9.59
CA LEU A 264 6.96 -18.02 -10.30
C LEU A 264 7.35 -19.14 -11.28
N SER A 265 8.60 -19.13 -11.75
CA SER A 265 9.13 -20.03 -12.78
C SER A 265 10.15 -21.02 -12.26
N LEU A 266 10.31 -21.12 -10.93
CA LEU A 266 11.11 -22.18 -10.35
C LEU A 266 10.51 -23.56 -10.71
N PRO A 267 11.35 -24.59 -10.88
CA PRO A 267 10.88 -25.90 -11.31
C PRO A 267 9.78 -26.46 -10.40
N GLY A 268 8.61 -26.74 -10.99
CA GLY A 268 7.45 -27.31 -10.27
C GLY A 268 6.54 -26.29 -9.58
N GLU A 269 6.88 -24.99 -9.59
CA GLU A 269 6.07 -23.98 -8.92
C GLU A 269 4.88 -23.51 -9.77
N THR A 270 3.67 -23.59 -9.21
CA THR A 270 2.41 -23.30 -9.92
C THR A 270 1.49 -22.31 -9.21
N ARG A 271 1.79 -21.93 -7.96
CA ARG A 271 0.93 -21.08 -7.12
C ARG A 271 0.93 -19.60 -7.57
N PRO A 272 -0.10 -18.81 -7.23
CA PRO A 272 0.00 -17.35 -7.34
C PRO A 272 1.05 -16.81 -6.35
N LEU A 273 1.59 -15.63 -6.64
CA LEU A 273 2.48 -14.90 -5.72
C LEU A 273 1.86 -13.54 -5.36
N ILE A 274 1.68 -13.32 -4.06
CA ILE A 274 1.17 -12.07 -3.48
C ILE A 274 2.04 -11.74 -2.28
N LEU A 275 2.82 -10.67 -2.34
CA LEU A 275 3.75 -10.33 -1.25
C LEU A 275 2.96 -9.98 0.01
N CYS A 276 3.19 -10.69 1.13
CA CYS A 276 2.56 -10.33 2.41
C CYS A 276 3.07 -8.97 2.92
N GLU A 277 4.29 -8.59 2.53
CA GLU A 277 4.91 -7.30 2.82
C GLU A 277 5.84 -6.90 1.65
N TYR A 278 5.75 -5.67 1.18
CA TYR A 278 6.70 -5.10 0.23
C TYR A 278 6.78 -3.59 0.39
N ALA A 279 7.77 -2.97 -0.25
CA ALA A 279 7.94 -1.51 -0.28
C ALA A 279 7.86 -0.87 1.12
N HIS A 280 8.78 -1.26 2.01
CA HIS A 280 8.91 -0.75 3.37
C HIS A 280 8.93 0.80 3.40
N ALA A 281 7.92 1.43 4.00
CA ALA A 281 7.62 2.87 3.88
C ALA A 281 8.16 3.74 5.03
N MET A 282 9.18 3.24 5.74
CA MET A 282 9.87 3.96 6.82
C MET A 282 10.50 5.28 6.40
N GLY A 283 10.02 6.37 7.01
CA GLY A 283 10.51 7.72 6.75
C GLY A 283 10.36 8.13 5.28
N ASN A 284 11.43 8.68 4.70
CA ASN A 284 11.46 9.02 3.28
C ASN A 284 11.84 7.79 2.43
N SER A 285 10.83 7.04 1.98
CA SER A 285 10.99 5.74 1.30
C SER A 285 10.12 5.60 0.04
N LEU A 286 9.63 4.38 -0.24
CA LEU A 286 8.87 3.97 -1.43
C LEU A 286 9.60 4.10 -2.78
N GLY A 287 10.92 4.34 -2.75
CA GLY A 287 11.75 4.35 -3.95
C GLY A 287 11.66 3.04 -4.73
N GLY A 288 11.28 3.12 -6.00
CA GLY A 288 11.13 1.94 -6.87
C GLY A 288 9.75 1.27 -6.82
N PHE A 289 8.75 1.86 -6.15
CA PHE A 289 7.39 1.32 -6.08
C PHE A 289 6.79 1.00 -7.47
N ALA A 290 6.97 1.89 -8.44
CA ALA A 290 6.53 1.70 -9.83
C ALA A 290 7.04 0.39 -10.48
N LYS A 291 8.22 -0.10 -10.08
CA LYS A 291 8.81 -1.33 -10.61
C LYS A 291 7.97 -2.56 -10.22
N TYR A 292 7.42 -2.58 -9.01
CA TYR A 292 6.49 -3.64 -8.58
C TYR A 292 5.21 -3.60 -9.39
N TRP A 293 4.60 -2.42 -9.54
CA TRP A 293 3.33 -2.27 -10.24
C TRP A 293 3.42 -2.58 -11.74
N GLN A 294 4.54 -2.26 -12.36
CA GLN A 294 4.82 -2.71 -13.73
C GLN A 294 4.86 -4.25 -13.82
N ALA A 295 5.53 -4.92 -12.87
CA ALA A 295 5.61 -6.38 -12.84
C ALA A 295 4.25 -7.03 -12.54
N PHE A 296 3.50 -6.50 -11.58
CA PHE A 296 2.17 -6.99 -11.23
C PHE A 296 1.20 -6.95 -12.42
N ARG A 297 1.23 -5.86 -13.20
CA ARG A 297 0.40 -5.74 -14.41
C ARG A 297 0.87 -6.63 -15.55
N GLN A 298 2.18 -6.91 -15.65
CA GLN A 298 2.76 -7.70 -16.74
C GLN A 298 2.60 -9.22 -16.52
N TYR A 299 2.64 -9.69 -15.28
CA TYR A 299 2.68 -11.12 -14.95
C TYR A 299 1.38 -11.58 -14.28
N PRO A 300 0.56 -12.44 -14.92
CA PRO A 300 -0.75 -12.83 -14.39
C PRO A 300 -0.72 -13.44 -12.98
N ARG A 301 0.31 -14.22 -12.65
CA ARG A 301 0.47 -14.86 -11.34
C ARG A 301 1.09 -13.94 -10.27
N LEU A 302 1.59 -12.75 -10.64
CA LEU A 302 2.00 -11.72 -9.69
C LEU A 302 0.78 -10.86 -9.34
N GLN A 303 0.00 -11.30 -8.35
CA GLN A 303 -1.30 -10.71 -8.06
C GLN A 303 -1.23 -9.59 -7.02
N GLY A 304 -0.11 -8.86 -6.97
CA GLY A 304 0.09 -7.69 -6.12
C GLY A 304 0.75 -8.03 -4.78
N GLY A 305 0.40 -7.26 -3.75
CA GLY A 305 0.95 -7.43 -2.41
C GLY A 305 0.47 -6.37 -1.43
N PHE A 306 0.95 -6.45 -0.20
CA PHE A 306 0.61 -5.53 0.89
C PHE A 306 1.80 -4.64 1.25
N VAL A 307 1.65 -3.32 1.13
CA VAL A 307 2.69 -2.37 1.54
C VAL A 307 2.96 -2.51 3.05
N TRP A 308 4.21 -2.41 3.46
CA TRP A 308 4.57 -2.26 4.88
C TRP A 308 4.91 -0.80 5.18
N ASP A 309 4.11 -0.05 5.93
CA ASP A 309 2.76 -0.37 6.39
C ASP A 309 1.85 0.87 6.39
N TRP A 310 0.70 0.81 7.06
CA TRP A 310 -0.28 1.88 7.00
C TRP A 310 0.17 3.12 7.79
N VAL A 311 0.50 2.97 9.07
CA VAL A 311 0.59 4.09 10.02
C VAL A 311 1.80 3.99 10.93
N ASP A 312 2.51 5.09 11.13
CA ASP A 312 3.61 5.16 12.08
C ASP A 312 3.14 4.84 13.51
N GLN A 313 3.84 3.93 14.18
CA GLN A 313 3.56 3.56 15.57
C GLN A 313 4.23 4.51 16.57
N SER A 314 4.18 5.82 16.31
CA SER A 314 4.63 6.85 17.24
C SER A 314 3.57 7.14 18.30
N LEU A 315 4.00 7.46 19.52
CA LEU A 315 3.14 7.84 20.64
C LEU A 315 3.39 9.29 21.03
N ILE A 316 2.36 9.99 21.50
CA ILE A 316 2.53 11.37 21.97
C ILE A 316 3.16 11.38 23.36
N LYS A 317 4.24 12.15 23.49
CA LYS A 317 4.77 12.64 24.76
C LYS A 317 4.64 14.15 24.82
N TYR A 318 4.82 14.72 26.00
CA TYR A 318 4.77 16.16 26.23
C TYR A 318 6.13 16.65 26.73
N ASP A 319 6.55 17.82 26.26
CA ASP A 319 7.76 18.50 26.75
C ASP A 319 7.52 19.18 28.12
N GLU A 320 8.54 19.85 28.66
CA GLU A 320 8.44 20.58 29.94
C GLU A 320 7.40 21.71 29.92
N ASN A 321 7.03 22.20 28.73
CA ASN A 321 6.04 23.26 28.54
C ASN A 321 4.63 22.73 28.24
N GLY A 322 4.46 21.40 28.15
CA GLY A 322 3.18 20.77 27.81
C GLY A 322 2.87 20.71 26.31
N ASN A 323 3.84 20.94 25.42
CA ASN A 323 3.63 20.77 23.98
C ASN A 323 3.79 19.30 23.58
N PRO A 324 2.90 18.76 22.72
CA PRO A 324 3.01 17.38 22.27
C PRO A 324 4.16 17.20 21.27
N TRP A 325 4.80 16.03 21.32
CA TRP A 325 5.80 15.58 20.35
C TRP A 325 5.70 14.06 20.14
N SER A 326 6.03 13.61 18.93
CA SER A 326 5.97 12.19 18.54
C SER A 326 7.20 11.44 19.02
N ALA A 327 7.00 10.45 19.88
CA ALA A 327 8.01 9.60 20.48
C ALA A 327 8.05 8.21 19.81
N TYR A 328 9.21 7.56 19.88
CA TYR A 328 9.47 6.20 19.39
C TYR A 328 10.24 5.36 20.43
N GLY A 329 10.76 4.19 20.06
CA GLY A 329 11.48 3.30 20.98
C GLY A 329 12.63 3.99 21.73
N GLY A 330 12.68 3.80 23.05
CA GLY A 330 13.67 4.40 23.94
C GLY A 330 13.23 5.72 24.58
N ASP A 331 12.29 6.45 23.99
CA ASP A 331 11.81 7.74 24.52
C ASP A 331 11.02 7.59 25.83
N PHE A 332 10.57 6.37 26.16
CA PHE A 332 9.89 6.05 27.42
C PHE A 332 10.81 5.40 28.45
N GLY A 333 12.11 5.29 28.16
CA GLY A 333 13.09 4.59 29.00
C GLY A 333 13.08 3.06 28.83
N ASP A 334 12.35 2.57 27.83
CA ASP A 334 12.29 1.17 27.42
C ASP A 334 13.64 0.68 26.86
N THR A 335 14.14 -0.44 27.37
CA THR A 335 15.41 -1.04 26.94
C THR A 335 15.41 -2.58 27.13
N PRO A 336 15.87 -3.36 26.13
CA PRO A 336 16.25 -2.92 24.78
C PRO A 336 15.07 -2.36 24.00
N ASN A 337 15.34 -1.58 22.96
CA ASN A 337 14.36 -1.04 22.02
C ASN A 337 14.97 -0.95 20.61
N ASP A 338 14.12 -0.81 19.60
CA ASP A 338 14.51 -0.70 18.18
C ASP A 338 14.19 0.69 17.61
N ARG A 339 14.28 1.75 18.44
CA ARG A 339 14.25 3.17 18.04
C ARG A 339 13.13 3.50 17.04
N GLN A 340 13.42 4.18 15.94
CA GLN A 340 12.41 4.61 14.96
C GLN A 340 11.89 3.49 14.05
N PHE A 341 12.32 2.23 14.24
CA PHE A 341 11.89 1.10 13.40
C PHE A 341 10.40 0.83 13.49
N CYS A 342 9.70 1.36 14.49
CA CYS A 342 8.23 1.33 14.61
C CYS A 342 7.48 2.34 13.70
N MET A 343 8.18 3.22 12.99
CA MET A 343 7.59 4.25 12.12
C MET A 343 7.77 3.88 10.65
N ASN A 344 6.88 3.05 10.12
CA ASN A 344 6.95 2.54 8.74
C ASN A 344 5.75 2.92 7.87
N GLY A 345 4.97 3.90 8.31
CA GLY A 345 3.66 4.20 7.75
C GLY A 345 3.70 4.97 6.43
N LEU A 346 2.67 4.77 5.61
CA LEU A 346 2.29 5.70 4.55
C LEU A 346 1.63 6.98 5.10
N VAL A 347 1.18 6.95 6.35
CA VAL A 347 0.67 8.11 7.08
C VAL A 347 1.35 8.22 8.45
N PHE A 348 1.46 9.46 8.95
CA PHE A 348 1.80 9.72 10.34
C PHE A 348 0.73 9.14 11.27
N ALA A 349 1.04 9.03 12.57
CA ALA A 349 0.13 8.45 13.57
C ALA A 349 -1.24 9.16 13.67
N ASP A 350 -1.30 10.45 13.34
CA ASP A 350 -2.53 11.26 13.27
C ASP A 350 -3.29 11.15 11.93
N ARG A 351 -2.84 10.22 11.05
CA ARG A 351 -3.34 9.97 9.69
C ARG A 351 -3.04 11.08 8.68
N THR A 352 -2.18 12.05 9.02
CA THR A 352 -1.65 12.99 8.02
C THR A 352 -0.79 12.22 6.99
N PRO A 353 -1.03 12.35 5.67
CA PRO A 353 -0.30 11.59 4.66
C PRO A 353 1.20 11.91 4.58
N HIS A 354 2.03 10.87 4.44
CA HIS A 354 3.38 11.03 3.90
C HIS A 354 3.32 11.26 2.38
N PRO A 355 4.35 11.89 1.78
CA PRO A 355 4.43 12.04 0.32
C PRO A 355 4.33 10.70 -0.43
N ALA A 356 4.86 9.63 0.17
CA ALA A 356 4.83 8.27 -0.36
C ALA A 356 3.40 7.77 -0.68
N LEU A 357 2.37 8.21 0.06
CA LEU A 357 0.99 7.81 -0.18
C LEU A 357 0.49 8.24 -1.57
N THR A 358 0.97 9.38 -2.09
CA THR A 358 0.59 9.86 -3.43
C THR A 358 1.19 8.99 -4.54
N GLU A 359 2.44 8.53 -4.36
CA GLU A 359 3.06 7.56 -5.27
C GLU A 359 2.30 6.23 -5.22
N ALA A 360 1.90 5.80 -4.02
CA ALA A 360 1.07 4.61 -3.86
C ALA A 360 -0.25 4.71 -4.62
N LYS A 361 -1.00 5.81 -4.42
CA LYS A 361 -2.25 6.12 -5.11
C LYS A 361 -2.10 6.09 -6.63
N HIS A 362 -1.06 6.73 -7.16
CA HIS A 362 -0.84 6.80 -8.61
C HIS A 362 -0.55 5.42 -9.19
N GLN A 363 0.40 4.68 -8.63
CA GLN A 363 0.76 3.36 -9.14
C GLN A 363 -0.39 2.37 -9.02
N GLN A 364 -1.27 2.54 -8.03
CA GLN A 364 -2.44 1.72 -7.76
C GLN A 364 -3.70 2.09 -8.56
N GLN A 365 -3.69 3.16 -9.36
CA GLN A 365 -4.90 3.61 -10.05
C GLN A 365 -5.54 2.53 -10.94
N PHE A 366 -6.87 2.53 -11.00
CA PHE A 366 -7.66 1.53 -11.73
C PHE A 366 -7.87 1.83 -13.21
N PHE A 367 -7.38 2.98 -13.70
CA PHE A 367 -7.43 3.33 -15.12
C PHE A 367 -6.01 3.48 -15.65
N GLN A 368 -5.70 2.70 -16.69
CA GLN A 368 -4.43 2.78 -17.42
C GLN A 368 -4.61 3.61 -18.68
N PHE A 369 -3.55 4.34 -19.06
CA PHE A 369 -3.61 5.25 -20.19
C PHE A 369 -2.46 5.03 -21.17
N ARG A 370 -2.77 5.14 -22.46
CA ARG A 370 -1.77 5.22 -23.53
C ARG A 370 -2.13 6.36 -24.46
N LEU A 371 -1.13 7.10 -24.93
CA LEU A 371 -1.28 8.15 -25.91
C LEU A 371 -0.67 7.70 -27.24
N SER A 372 -1.43 7.80 -28.33
CA SER A 372 -0.96 7.56 -29.70
C SER A 372 -1.47 8.67 -30.61
N GLY A 373 -0.58 9.56 -31.05
CA GLY A 373 -0.98 10.79 -31.73
C GLY A 373 -1.77 11.69 -30.78
N GLN A 374 -3.04 11.95 -31.12
CA GLN A 374 -3.99 12.71 -30.29
C GLN A 374 -5.06 11.82 -29.64
N THR A 375 -4.94 10.49 -29.77
CA THR A 375 -5.89 9.54 -29.20
C THR A 375 -5.37 9.01 -27.87
N ILE A 376 -6.18 9.17 -26.83
CA ILE A 376 -5.99 8.56 -25.51
C ILE A 376 -6.75 7.23 -25.49
N GLU A 377 -6.03 6.13 -25.27
CA GLU A 377 -6.62 4.83 -24.91
C GLU A 377 -6.72 4.76 -23.39
N VAL A 378 -7.94 4.62 -22.87
CA VAL A 378 -8.23 4.36 -21.45
C VAL A 378 -8.57 2.88 -21.30
N THR A 379 -7.91 2.18 -20.38
CA THR A 379 -8.20 0.77 -20.04
C THR A 379 -8.61 0.66 -18.58
N SER A 380 -9.73 0.00 -18.30
CA SER A 380 -10.20 -0.25 -16.93
C SER A 380 -9.53 -1.49 -16.35
N GLU A 381 -8.99 -1.39 -15.13
CA GLU A 381 -8.51 -2.52 -14.32
C GLU A 381 -9.57 -3.01 -13.33
N TYR A 382 -10.77 -2.43 -13.31
CA TYR A 382 -11.90 -2.99 -12.57
C TYR A 382 -12.31 -4.35 -13.14
N LEU A 383 -12.78 -5.24 -12.27
CA LEU A 383 -13.18 -6.60 -12.61
C LEU A 383 -14.70 -6.76 -12.71
N PHE A 384 -15.47 -5.93 -11.98
CA PHE A 384 -16.91 -6.10 -11.83
C PHE A 384 -17.69 -4.84 -12.19
N ARG A 385 -17.21 -3.65 -11.82
CA ARG A 385 -17.96 -2.41 -12.03
C ARG A 385 -17.66 -1.74 -13.38
N HIS A 386 -18.67 -1.04 -13.86
CA HIS A 386 -18.57 -0.10 -14.98
C HIS A 386 -18.03 1.26 -14.47
N SER A 387 -17.48 2.10 -15.35
CA SER A 387 -17.08 3.47 -15.00
C SER A 387 -18.26 4.45 -14.92
N ASP A 388 -19.27 4.12 -14.11
CA ASP A 388 -20.54 4.85 -13.97
C ASP A 388 -20.48 6.12 -13.11
N ASN A 389 -19.33 6.43 -12.52
CA ASN A 389 -19.08 7.64 -11.73
C ASN A 389 -17.70 8.21 -12.09
N GLU A 390 -17.37 8.26 -13.37
CA GLU A 390 -16.06 8.71 -13.84
C GLU A 390 -16.13 9.66 -15.03
N LEU A 391 -15.46 10.80 -14.88
CA LEU A 391 -15.29 11.83 -15.90
C LEU A 391 -13.79 12.05 -16.14
N LEU A 392 -13.32 11.93 -17.38
CA LEU A 392 -11.93 12.22 -17.74
C LEU A 392 -11.78 13.71 -18.04
N HIS A 393 -11.03 14.43 -17.23
CA HIS A 393 -10.57 15.78 -17.52
C HIS A 393 -9.22 15.72 -18.23
N TRP A 394 -9.05 16.48 -19.30
CA TRP A 394 -7.77 16.67 -19.97
C TRP A 394 -7.40 18.15 -20.02
N MET A 395 -6.10 18.44 -19.92
CA MET A 395 -5.54 19.79 -19.98
C MET A 395 -4.22 19.77 -20.75
N VAL A 396 -4.08 20.68 -21.70
CA VAL A 396 -2.82 20.98 -22.38
C VAL A 396 -2.25 22.29 -21.86
N ALA A 397 -0.97 22.27 -21.48
CA ALA A 397 -0.27 23.45 -20.97
C ALA A 397 1.13 23.58 -21.58
N LEU A 398 1.57 24.82 -21.83
CA LEU A 398 2.94 25.16 -22.24
C LEU A 398 3.71 25.66 -21.01
N ASP A 399 4.71 24.92 -20.54
CA ASP A 399 5.51 25.27 -19.36
C ASP A 399 4.66 25.75 -18.17
N GLY A 400 3.56 25.03 -17.89
CA GLY A 400 2.62 25.33 -16.81
C GLY A 400 1.53 26.35 -17.14
N LYS A 401 1.53 26.98 -18.31
CA LYS A 401 0.48 27.90 -18.77
C LYS A 401 -0.62 27.13 -19.51
N PRO A 402 -1.86 27.07 -19.00
CA PRO A 402 -2.95 26.35 -19.66
C PRO A 402 -3.25 26.94 -21.05
N LEU A 403 -3.44 26.08 -22.04
CA LEU A 403 -3.80 26.47 -23.42
C LEU A 403 -5.17 25.93 -23.81
N ALA A 404 -5.47 24.69 -23.47
CA ALA A 404 -6.73 24.03 -23.78
C ALA A 404 -7.09 23.02 -22.69
N SER A 405 -8.37 22.76 -22.51
CA SER A 405 -8.87 21.73 -21.60
C SER A 405 -10.24 21.25 -22.04
N GLY A 406 -10.63 20.08 -21.57
CA GLY A 406 -11.98 19.56 -21.76
C GLY A 406 -12.25 18.37 -20.85
N GLU A 407 -13.46 17.85 -20.95
CA GLU A 407 -13.93 16.71 -20.17
C GLU A 407 -14.70 15.73 -21.05
N VAL A 408 -14.56 14.43 -20.79
CA VAL A 408 -15.19 13.36 -21.54
C VAL A 408 -15.68 12.30 -20.56
N PRO A 409 -16.98 11.96 -20.54
CA PRO A 409 -17.49 10.87 -19.71
C PRO A 409 -16.79 9.56 -20.05
N LEU A 410 -16.38 8.81 -19.03
CA LEU A 410 -15.87 7.46 -19.23
C LEU A 410 -17.04 6.48 -19.27
N ASP A 411 -17.11 5.70 -20.35
CA ASP A 411 -18.10 4.64 -20.54
C ASP A 411 -17.35 3.31 -20.80
N VAL A 412 -16.65 2.83 -19.77
CA VAL A 412 -15.72 1.70 -19.83
C VAL A 412 -16.22 0.55 -18.97
N ALA A 413 -16.54 -0.57 -19.62
CA ALA A 413 -16.80 -1.85 -18.96
C ALA A 413 -15.55 -2.37 -18.19
N PRO A 414 -15.71 -3.25 -17.19
CA PRO A 414 -14.57 -3.86 -16.51
C PRO A 414 -13.67 -4.58 -17.52
N GLN A 415 -12.34 -4.37 -17.41
CA GLN A 415 -11.33 -4.85 -18.36
C GLN A 415 -11.46 -4.30 -19.80
N GLY A 416 -12.41 -3.39 -20.02
CA GLY A 416 -12.69 -2.77 -21.30
C GLY A 416 -11.73 -1.64 -21.65
N LYS A 417 -11.92 -1.10 -22.85
CA LYS A 417 -11.16 0.02 -23.39
C LYS A 417 -12.07 1.07 -23.99
N GLN A 418 -11.69 2.33 -23.88
CA GLN A 418 -12.32 3.45 -24.59
C GLN A 418 -11.24 4.29 -25.26
N LEU A 419 -11.50 4.69 -26.50
CA LEU A 419 -10.65 5.60 -27.25
C LEU A 419 -11.27 7.00 -27.18
N ILE A 420 -10.44 7.99 -26.81
CA ILE A 420 -10.83 9.38 -26.72
C ILE A 420 -9.90 10.17 -27.64
N GLU A 421 -10.46 10.69 -28.72
CA GLU A 421 -9.74 11.57 -29.63
C GLU A 421 -9.82 13.00 -29.08
N LEU A 422 -8.66 13.60 -28.83
CA LEU A 422 -8.58 15.00 -28.44
C LEU A 422 -8.99 15.89 -29.64
N PRO A 423 -9.61 17.06 -29.38
CA PRO A 423 -9.85 18.04 -30.44
C PRO A 423 -8.51 18.55 -31.00
N GLU A 424 -8.59 19.29 -32.10
CA GLU A 424 -7.43 19.97 -32.66
C GLU A 424 -6.74 20.82 -31.58
N LEU A 425 -5.49 20.46 -31.27
CA LEU A 425 -4.74 21.08 -30.18
C LEU A 425 -4.07 22.38 -30.67
N PRO A 426 -4.14 23.47 -29.88
CA PRO A 426 -3.50 24.72 -30.25
C PRO A 426 -1.98 24.55 -30.35
N GLN A 427 -1.40 25.04 -31.44
CA GLN A 427 0.05 25.06 -31.65
C GLN A 427 0.60 26.41 -31.18
N PRO A 428 1.30 26.48 -30.03
CA PRO A 428 1.86 27.73 -29.57
C PRO A 428 3.04 28.15 -30.45
N GLU A 429 3.10 29.43 -30.80
CA GLU A 429 4.28 30.00 -31.48
C GLU A 429 5.46 30.24 -30.52
N SER A 430 5.18 30.36 -29.22
CA SER A 430 6.21 30.55 -28.20
C SER A 430 6.99 29.26 -27.94
N ALA A 431 8.27 29.42 -27.63
CA ALA A 431 9.12 28.32 -27.18
C ALA A 431 8.63 27.72 -25.85
N GLY A 432 8.88 26.44 -25.66
CA GLY A 432 8.54 25.69 -24.45
C GLY A 432 8.11 24.25 -24.74
N GLN A 433 7.86 23.50 -23.66
CA GLN A 433 7.36 22.13 -23.72
C GLN A 433 5.84 22.12 -23.53
N LEU A 434 5.12 21.54 -24.49
CA LEU A 434 3.71 21.21 -24.30
C LEU A 434 3.56 19.93 -23.48
N TRP A 435 2.61 19.97 -22.55
CA TRP A 435 2.25 18.84 -21.70
C TRP A 435 0.75 18.57 -21.79
N LEU A 436 0.40 17.31 -22.01
CA LEU A 436 -0.96 16.81 -21.81
C LEU A 436 -1.06 16.17 -20.44
N THR A 437 -1.96 16.66 -19.60
CA THR A 437 -2.33 16.07 -18.32
C THR A 437 -3.76 15.55 -18.39
N VAL A 438 -4.00 14.33 -17.96
CA VAL A 438 -5.35 13.77 -17.79
C VAL A 438 -5.61 13.38 -16.35
N ARG A 439 -6.87 13.49 -15.90
CA ARG A 439 -7.32 13.14 -14.56
C ARG A 439 -8.69 12.49 -14.64
N VAL A 440 -8.91 11.39 -13.93
CA VAL A 440 -10.24 10.81 -13.75
C VAL A 440 -10.82 11.36 -12.45
N VAL A 441 -11.97 12.00 -12.57
CA VAL A 441 -12.70 12.65 -11.49
C VAL A 441 -14.00 11.88 -11.26
N GLN A 442 -14.34 11.65 -9.99
CA GLN A 442 -15.64 11.12 -9.59
C GLN A 442 -16.61 12.28 -9.33
N PRO A 443 -17.57 12.56 -10.22
CA PRO A 443 -18.45 13.71 -10.07
C PRO A 443 -19.40 13.58 -8.87
N ASN A 444 -19.80 12.37 -8.50
CA ASN A 444 -20.70 12.11 -7.38
C ASN A 444 -19.94 11.57 -6.17
N ALA A 445 -20.33 12.02 -4.97
CA ALA A 445 -19.82 11.47 -3.71
C ALA A 445 -20.22 10.00 -3.57
N THR A 446 -19.38 9.23 -2.89
CA THR A 446 -19.63 7.83 -2.52
C THR A 446 -19.62 7.69 -1.00
N ALA A 447 -19.84 6.49 -0.48
CA ALA A 447 -19.65 6.23 0.95
C ALA A 447 -18.21 6.52 1.40
N TRP A 448 -17.22 6.49 0.49
CA TRP A 448 -15.80 6.62 0.82
C TRP A 448 -15.09 7.84 0.22
N SER A 449 -15.72 8.60 -0.66
CA SER A 449 -15.13 9.75 -1.34
C SER A 449 -16.10 10.91 -1.48
N GLU A 450 -15.56 12.12 -1.37
CA GLU A 450 -16.27 13.36 -1.69
C GLU A 450 -16.51 13.49 -3.19
N ALA A 451 -17.52 14.29 -3.57
CA ALA A 451 -17.70 14.69 -4.96
C ALA A 451 -16.47 15.46 -5.48
N GLY A 452 -16.04 15.16 -6.69
CA GLY A 452 -14.81 15.70 -7.28
C GLY A 452 -13.54 14.94 -6.93
N HIS A 453 -13.63 13.77 -6.28
CA HIS A 453 -12.47 12.95 -5.96
C HIS A 453 -11.68 12.54 -7.22
N ILE A 454 -10.37 12.79 -7.23
CA ILE A 454 -9.48 12.36 -8.32
C ILE A 454 -8.99 10.94 -8.02
N SER A 455 -9.36 9.98 -8.85
CA SER A 455 -9.00 8.56 -8.68
C SER A 455 -7.78 8.13 -9.49
N ALA A 456 -7.48 8.81 -10.60
CA ALA A 456 -6.35 8.50 -11.48
C ALA A 456 -5.83 9.75 -12.19
N TRP A 457 -4.56 9.76 -12.58
CA TRP A 457 -4.01 10.77 -13.47
C TRP A 457 -2.84 10.23 -14.29
N GLN A 458 -2.50 10.92 -15.38
CA GLN A 458 -1.30 10.64 -16.16
C GLN A 458 -0.86 11.89 -16.93
N GLN A 459 0.42 11.97 -17.30
CA GLN A 459 0.95 13.09 -18.06
C GLN A 459 1.91 12.62 -19.18
N TRP A 460 1.86 13.30 -20.33
CA TRP A 460 2.79 13.12 -21.43
C TRP A 460 3.35 14.44 -21.92
N ARG A 461 4.60 14.42 -22.35
CA ARG A 461 5.15 15.45 -23.23
C ARG A 461 4.51 15.32 -24.61
N LEU A 462 4.09 16.45 -25.17
CA LEU A 462 3.69 16.56 -26.57
C LEU A 462 4.84 17.20 -27.37
N ALA A 463 4.54 18.10 -28.29
CA ALA A 463 5.54 18.85 -29.03
C ALA A 463 6.36 19.78 -28.12
N GLU A 464 7.62 19.98 -28.49
CA GLU A 464 8.54 20.92 -27.84
C GLU A 464 9.02 21.91 -28.90
N ASN A 465 8.84 23.19 -28.63
CA ASN A 465 9.38 24.26 -29.46
C ASN A 465 10.63 24.81 -28.77
N LEU A 466 11.80 24.41 -29.24
CA LEU A 466 13.06 24.91 -28.68
C LEU A 466 13.20 26.42 -28.92
N SER A 467 13.67 27.13 -27.89
CA SER A 467 13.95 28.56 -28.04
C SER A 467 15.14 28.78 -28.97
N VAL A 468 14.89 29.42 -30.11
CA VAL A 468 15.92 29.85 -31.07
C VAL A 468 16.15 31.36 -31.03
N THR A 469 15.41 32.07 -30.19
CA THR A 469 15.57 33.51 -29.99
C THR A 469 16.84 33.77 -29.20
N LEU A 470 17.80 34.44 -29.84
CA LEU A 470 18.97 34.95 -29.12
C LEU A 470 18.51 35.94 -28.04
N PRO A 471 19.06 35.87 -26.82
CA PRO A 471 18.76 36.86 -25.80
C PRO A 471 19.15 38.24 -26.32
N SER A 472 18.33 39.25 -26.01
CA SER A 472 18.64 40.63 -26.40
C SER A 472 20.04 41.01 -25.93
N ALA A 473 20.84 41.58 -26.84
CA ALA A 473 22.18 42.04 -26.49
C ALA A 473 22.07 43.06 -25.34
N SER A 474 22.79 42.80 -24.25
CA SER A 474 22.79 43.70 -23.10
C SER A 474 23.35 45.06 -23.52
N HIS A 475 22.65 46.14 -23.17
CA HIS A 475 23.13 47.51 -23.37
C HIS A 475 24.15 47.94 -22.31
N ILE A 476 24.35 47.13 -21.28
CA ILE A 476 25.23 47.38 -20.15
C ILE A 476 26.21 46.21 -19.96
N ILE A 477 27.48 46.53 -19.71
CA ILE A 477 28.55 45.55 -19.52
C ILE A 477 28.91 45.53 -18.03
N PRO A 478 28.92 44.35 -17.38
CA PRO A 478 29.32 44.23 -15.98
C PRO A 478 30.79 44.64 -15.80
N GLN A 479 31.09 45.38 -14.73
CA GLN A 479 32.44 45.82 -14.41
C GLN A 479 33.11 44.82 -13.47
N LEU A 480 34.27 44.31 -13.87
CA LEU A 480 35.10 43.46 -13.04
C LEU A 480 36.13 44.31 -12.30
N THR A 481 36.07 44.29 -10.97
CA THR A 481 37.14 44.79 -10.10
C THR A 481 37.89 43.61 -9.52
N THR A 482 39.21 43.58 -9.76
CA THR A 482 40.08 42.52 -9.23
C THR A 482 40.88 43.06 -8.05
N SER A 483 40.83 42.36 -6.92
CA SER A 483 41.73 42.55 -5.79
C SER A 483 42.52 41.26 -5.52
N GLU A 484 43.46 41.28 -4.59
CA GLU A 484 44.16 40.06 -4.16
C GLU A 484 43.22 39.02 -3.54
N THR A 485 42.16 39.48 -2.87
CA THR A 485 41.23 38.63 -2.13
C THR A 485 40.02 38.20 -2.96
N ASP A 486 39.58 39.03 -3.91
CA ASP A 486 38.27 38.86 -4.53
C ASP A 486 38.23 39.27 -6.01
N PHE A 487 37.32 38.63 -6.74
CA PHE A 487 36.75 39.17 -7.97
C PHE A 487 35.37 39.75 -7.65
N CYS A 488 35.22 41.06 -7.79
CA CYS A 488 33.95 41.76 -7.62
C CYS A 488 33.37 42.13 -8.99
N ILE A 489 32.18 41.64 -9.29
CA ILE A 489 31.43 41.97 -10.50
C ILE A 489 30.28 42.89 -10.13
N GLU A 490 30.17 44.05 -10.77
CA GLU A 490 29.10 45.02 -10.54
C GLU A 490 28.30 45.29 -11.82
N LEU A 491 26.97 45.32 -11.71
CA LEU A 491 26.05 45.66 -12.80
C LEU A 491 24.82 46.38 -12.25
N GLY A 492 24.76 47.70 -12.43
CA GLY A 492 23.70 48.52 -11.86
C GLY A 492 23.72 48.47 -10.33
N ASN A 493 22.61 48.11 -9.70
CA ASN A 493 22.51 47.94 -8.26
C ASN A 493 22.89 46.52 -7.78
N LYS A 494 23.43 45.66 -8.65
CA LYS A 494 23.80 44.28 -8.28
C LYS A 494 25.31 44.13 -8.19
N ARG A 495 25.76 43.37 -7.18
CA ARG A 495 27.17 43.02 -7.00
C ARG A 495 27.34 41.56 -6.64
N TRP A 496 28.35 40.92 -7.20
CA TRP A 496 28.77 39.55 -6.90
C TRP A 496 30.22 39.56 -6.45
N GLN A 497 30.53 38.92 -5.31
CA GLN A 497 31.90 38.79 -4.80
C GLN A 497 32.32 37.32 -4.76
N PHE A 498 33.30 36.99 -5.58
CA PHE A 498 33.95 35.68 -5.60
C PHE A 498 35.26 35.75 -4.84
N ASN A 499 35.40 34.95 -3.80
CA ASN A 499 36.61 34.91 -3.01
C ASN A 499 37.68 34.05 -3.71
N ARG A 500 38.86 34.63 -3.94
CA ARG A 500 39.95 34.03 -4.73
C ARG A 500 40.78 32.99 -3.98
N GLN A 501 40.62 32.88 -2.66
CA GLN A 501 41.28 31.85 -1.86
C GLN A 501 40.44 30.57 -1.80
N SER A 502 39.13 30.72 -1.65
CA SER A 502 38.18 29.59 -1.57
C SER A 502 37.62 29.17 -2.93
N GLY A 503 37.60 30.07 -3.91
CA GLY A 503 37.01 29.83 -5.23
C GLY A 503 35.48 29.97 -5.26
N LEU A 504 34.88 30.47 -4.19
CA LEU A 504 33.44 30.46 -3.98
C LEU A 504 32.81 31.82 -4.20
N LEU A 505 31.54 31.83 -4.63
CA LEU A 505 30.68 33.01 -4.51
C LEU A 505 30.39 33.23 -3.03
N SER A 506 31.10 34.20 -2.45
CA SER A 506 31.08 34.47 -1.00
C SER A 506 29.95 35.42 -0.58
N GLN A 507 29.53 36.32 -1.49
CA GLN A 507 28.47 37.27 -1.23
C GLN A 507 27.82 37.78 -2.53
N MET A 508 26.55 38.17 -2.43
CA MET A 508 25.85 38.95 -3.45
C MET A 508 25.12 40.13 -2.80
N TRP A 509 24.91 41.20 -3.55
CA TRP A 509 24.11 42.34 -3.12
C TRP A 509 23.09 42.75 -4.16
N ILE A 510 21.97 43.26 -3.64
CA ILE A 510 20.99 44.06 -4.38
C ILE A 510 20.86 45.39 -3.62
N GLY A 511 21.34 46.48 -4.22
CA GLY A 511 21.63 47.71 -3.47
C GLY A 511 22.69 47.44 -2.41
N ASP A 512 22.40 47.84 -1.17
CA ASP A 512 23.28 47.61 -0.02
C ASP A 512 22.97 46.32 0.74
N GLU A 513 21.93 45.57 0.34
CA GLU A 513 21.48 44.38 1.05
C GLU A 513 22.25 43.13 0.63
N LYS A 514 22.93 42.50 1.61
CA LYS A 514 23.56 41.20 1.46
C LYS A 514 22.51 40.11 1.24
N GLN A 515 22.75 39.23 0.28
CA GLN A 515 21.83 38.15 -0.07
C GLN A 515 22.26 36.79 0.49
N LEU A 516 23.52 36.64 0.90
CA LEU A 516 24.08 35.38 1.39
C LEU A 516 24.55 35.51 2.85
N LEU A 517 24.15 34.54 3.69
CA LEU A 517 24.71 34.36 5.04
C LEU A 517 25.95 33.46 5.00
N THR A 518 25.96 32.49 4.09
CA THR A 518 27.07 31.57 3.85
C THR A 518 27.40 31.53 2.35
N PRO A 519 28.65 31.25 1.97
CA PRO A 519 29.03 31.13 0.56
C PRO A 519 28.25 30.02 -0.16
N LEU A 520 28.02 30.21 -1.46
CA LEU A 520 27.51 29.15 -2.33
C LEU A 520 28.62 28.11 -2.55
N ARG A 521 28.33 26.85 -2.23
CA ARG A 521 29.30 25.73 -2.23
C ARG A 521 28.71 24.48 -2.86
N ASP A 522 29.59 23.64 -3.41
CA ASP A 522 29.26 22.28 -3.80
C ASP A 522 28.85 21.44 -2.58
N GLN A 523 27.86 20.55 -2.78
CA GLN A 523 27.40 19.63 -1.75
C GLN A 523 27.20 18.22 -2.34
N PHE A 524 27.95 17.25 -1.84
CA PHE A 524 27.95 15.86 -2.31
C PHE A 524 27.30 14.88 -1.32
N THR A 525 26.72 15.41 -0.24
CA THR A 525 26.14 14.64 0.85
C THR A 525 24.72 15.08 1.15
N ARG A 526 23.99 14.24 1.87
CA ARG A 526 22.70 14.56 2.47
C ARG A 526 22.67 14.14 3.93
N ALA A 527 21.76 14.71 4.71
CA ALA A 527 21.36 14.10 5.98
C ALA A 527 20.79 12.71 5.67
N PRO A 528 21.29 11.64 6.31
CA PRO A 528 20.96 10.28 5.93
C PRO A 528 19.50 9.95 6.23
N LEU A 529 18.84 9.27 5.29
CA LEU A 529 17.49 8.74 5.46
C LEU A 529 17.53 7.41 6.22
N ASP A 530 16.40 6.92 6.73
CA ASP A 530 16.35 5.59 7.37
C ASP A 530 16.88 4.47 6.45
N ASN A 531 16.56 4.54 5.16
CA ASN A 531 17.09 3.62 4.14
C ASN A 531 18.62 3.70 3.95
N ASP A 532 19.25 4.85 4.25
CA ASP A 532 20.71 5.00 4.17
C ASP A 532 21.40 4.43 5.42
N ILE A 533 20.70 4.42 6.55
CA ILE A 533 21.17 3.97 7.86
C ILE A 533 20.99 2.46 8.04
N GLY A 534 19.81 1.95 7.68
CA GLY A 534 19.41 0.56 7.92
C GLY A 534 19.47 0.20 9.41
N VAL A 535 20.09 -0.95 9.71
CA VAL A 535 20.27 -1.44 11.08
C VAL A 535 21.55 -0.93 11.74
N SER A 536 22.33 -0.07 11.06
CA SER A 536 23.58 0.45 11.62
C SER A 536 23.32 1.29 12.87
N GLU A 537 24.05 0.99 13.94
CA GLU A 537 23.99 1.73 15.20
C GLU A 537 25.39 2.03 15.73
N ALA A 538 25.50 3.05 16.60
CA ALA A 538 26.77 3.45 17.20
C ALA A 538 27.48 2.29 17.93
N THR A 539 26.72 1.36 18.53
CA THR A 539 27.23 0.19 19.27
C THR A 539 27.49 -1.02 18.37
N ARG A 540 26.88 -1.06 17.17
CA ARG A 540 27.00 -2.14 16.20
C ARG A 540 26.84 -1.60 14.78
N ILE A 541 27.95 -1.19 14.20
CA ILE A 541 28.00 -0.62 12.85
C ILE A 541 27.70 -1.69 11.81
N ASP A 542 26.79 -1.40 10.88
CA ASP A 542 26.63 -2.18 9.65
C ASP A 542 27.48 -1.54 8.54
N PRO A 543 28.64 -2.14 8.18
CA PRO A 543 29.53 -1.56 7.17
C PRO A 543 28.91 -1.51 5.77
N ASN A 544 27.81 -2.22 5.53
CA ASN A 544 27.14 -2.23 4.24
C ASN A 544 26.11 -1.12 4.08
N ALA A 545 25.69 -0.46 5.15
CA ALA A 545 24.79 0.69 5.08
C ALA A 545 25.42 1.84 4.29
N TRP A 546 24.63 2.57 3.51
CA TRP A 546 25.13 3.67 2.66
C TRP A 546 25.79 4.76 3.49
N VAL A 547 25.19 5.13 4.62
CA VAL A 547 25.75 6.15 5.52
C VAL A 547 27.12 5.76 6.04
N GLU A 548 27.34 4.48 6.35
CA GLU A 548 28.63 4.00 6.86
C GLU A 548 29.69 3.96 5.76
N ARG A 549 29.32 3.60 4.53
CA ARG A 549 30.22 3.72 3.38
C ARG A 549 30.63 5.18 3.13
N TRP A 550 29.69 6.12 3.19
CA TRP A 550 29.98 7.55 3.01
C TRP A 550 30.84 8.13 4.14
N LYS A 551 30.56 7.75 5.39
CA LYS A 551 31.37 8.11 6.56
C LYS A 551 32.79 7.57 6.42
N ALA A 552 32.95 6.28 6.11
CA ALA A 552 34.24 5.64 5.94
C ALA A 552 35.04 6.21 4.76
N ALA A 553 34.37 6.64 3.69
CA ALA A 553 34.98 7.31 2.55
C ALA A 553 35.32 8.79 2.80
N GLY A 554 34.98 9.34 3.97
CA GLY A 554 35.26 10.73 4.33
C GLY A 554 34.38 11.76 3.62
N HIS A 555 33.27 11.36 2.99
CA HIS A 555 32.41 12.29 2.21
C HIS A 555 31.88 13.45 3.05
N TYR A 556 31.58 13.21 4.33
CA TYR A 556 31.11 14.23 5.28
C TYR A 556 32.23 15.13 5.85
N GLN A 557 33.49 14.78 5.62
CA GLN A 557 34.67 15.49 6.12
C GLN A 557 35.54 16.07 5.00
N ALA A 558 35.16 15.82 3.73
CA ALA A 558 35.92 16.29 2.59
C ALA A 558 35.87 17.83 2.50
N GLU A 559 37.05 18.44 2.41
CA GLU A 559 37.19 19.88 2.24
C GLU A 559 37.58 20.21 0.79
N ALA A 560 36.86 21.16 0.18
CA ALA A 560 37.23 21.68 -1.12
C ALA A 560 38.43 22.63 -0.98
N ALA A 561 39.44 22.43 -1.83
CA ALA A 561 40.60 23.30 -1.95
C ALA A 561 40.67 23.87 -3.36
N LEU A 562 40.87 25.19 -3.48
CA LEU A 562 41.10 25.84 -4.76
C LEU A 562 42.51 25.52 -5.25
N LEU A 563 42.62 24.83 -6.39
CA LEU A 563 43.91 24.45 -6.98
C LEU A 563 44.50 25.56 -7.86
N GLN A 564 43.63 26.28 -8.58
CA GLN A 564 44.01 27.37 -9.46
C GLN A 564 42.87 28.39 -9.49
N CYS A 565 43.22 29.67 -9.30
CA CYS A 565 42.30 30.81 -9.39
C CYS A 565 42.43 31.51 -10.74
#